data_AF-A0A2G2XJS9-F1
#
_entry.id   AF-A0A2G2XJS9-F1
#
_cell.length_a   1.000
_cell.length_b   1.000
_cell.length_c   1.000
_cell.angle_alpha   90.00
_cell.angle_beta   90.00
_cell.angle_gamma   90.00
#
_symmetry.space_group_name_H-M   'P 1'
#
loop_
_entity.id
_entity.type
_entity.pdbx_description
1 polymer ?
#
loop_
_entity_poly.entity_id
_entity_poly.type
_entity_poly.pdbx_seq_one_letter_code
_entity_poly.pdbx_strand_id
1 'polypeptide(L)'
;MCPNKDLFSTYDPVEGGVVLVGNNVACKIVGTGTVRIKMHDVIVRTLRNVRCVPELKKNLISLGTLESFGCKYTGEGGVLEVSRGGLVVMKARKSGTLYTLLGSTIIGVATGSISYGDSSDSDVMEF
;
A
#
# COMPACT_ATOMS: atom_id res chain seq x y z
N MET A 1 4.90 -3.45 -0.94
CA MET A 1 6.29 -3.68 -0.45
C MET A 1 6.86 -2.37 0.06
N CYS A 2 7.61 -2.40 1.15
CA CYS A 2 8.16 -1.23 1.82
C CYS A 2 9.62 -1.52 2.26
N PRO A 3 10.61 -0.67 1.96
CA PRO A 3 11.97 -0.88 2.47
C PRO A 3 12.16 -0.38 3.89
N ASN A 4 11.35 0.61 4.32
CA ASN A 4 11.49 1.22 5.62
C ASN A 4 10.60 0.52 6.66
N LYS A 5 11.23 -0.15 7.63
CA LYS A 5 10.56 -0.84 8.75
C LYS A 5 9.80 0.13 9.67
N ASP A 6 10.23 1.37 9.80
CA ASP A 6 9.62 2.34 10.72
C ASP A 6 8.24 2.82 10.24
N LEU A 7 7.89 2.52 8.98
CA LEU A 7 6.57 2.82 8.40
C LEU A 7 5.50 1.79 8.78
N PHE A 8 5.87 0.72 9.47
CA PHE A 8 4.98 -0.36 9.85
C PHE A 8 4.32 -0.09 11.21
N SER A 9 3.01 -0.29 11.26
CA SER A 9 2.20 -0.25 12.50
C SER A 9 2.14 -1.61 13.21
N THR A 10 2.28 -2.70 12.46
CA THR A 10 2.55 -4.05 12.97
C THR A 10 3.72 -4.61 12.18
N TYR A 11 4.56 -5.42 12.80
CA TYR A 11 5.72 -5.99 12.12
C TYR A 11 6.09 -7.35 12.70
N ASP A 12 6.03 -8.36 11.85
CA ASP A 12 6.44 -9.73 12.12
C ASP A 12 7.71 -10.01 11.33
N PRO A 13 8.87 -10.18 12.00
CA PRO A 13 10.09 -10.63 11.33
C PRO A 13 9.86 -11.99 10.69
N VAL A 14 10.40 -12.20 9.50
CA VAL A 14 10.35 -13.53 8.83
C VAL A 14 11.74 -13.97 8.43
N GLU A 15 12.04 -15.25 8.66
CA GLU A 15 13.26 -15.88 8.17
C GLU A 15 12.99 -16.55 6.82
N GLY A 16 13.26 -15.82 5.74
CA GLY A 16 13.22 -16.36 4.38
C GLY A 16 12.21 -15.71 3.46
N GLY A 17 12.22 -16.16 2.21
CA GLY A 17 11.46 -15.57 1.12
C GLY A 17 12.25 -14.51 0.36
N VAL A 18 12.06 -14.50 -0.96
CA VAL A 18 12.63 -13.51 -1.87
C VAL A 18 11.57 -12.97 -2.79
N VAL A 19 11.77 -11.76 -3.27
CA VAL A 19 11.01 -11.18 -4.38
C VAL A 19 11.96 -10.86 -5.52
N LEU A 20 11.57 -11.23 -6.73
CA LEU A 20 12.23 -10.77 -7.94
C LEU A 20 11.68 -9.40 -8.30
N VAL A 21 12.57 -8.42 -8.43
CA VAL A 21 12.20 -7.07 -8.89
C VAL A 21 12.33 -6.96 -10.41
N GLY A 22 12.00 -5.80 -10.98
CA GLY A 22 11.90 -5.62 -12.45
C GLY A 22 13.16 -5.92 -13.25
N ASN A 23 14.34 -5.97 -12.62
CA ASN A 23 15.61 -6.40 -13.24
C ASN A 23 16.00 -7.86 -12.90
N ASN A 24 15.04 -8.66 -12.41
CA ASN A 24 15.21 -10.06 -12.03
C ASN A 24 16.21 -10.32 -10.89
N VAL A 25 16.62 -9.27 -10.16
CA VAL A 25 17.41 -9.43 -8.93
C VAL A 25 16.50 -9.93 -7.82
N ALA A 26 16.98 -10.94 -7.08
CA ALA A 26 16.31 -11.43 -5.88
C ALA A 26 16.63 -10.51 -4.69
N CYS A 27 15.58 -9.96 -4.07
CA CYS A 27 15.68 -9.17 -2.84
C CYS A 27 15.07 -9.96 -1.67
N LYS A 28 15.70 -9.91 -0.51
CA LYS A 28 15.26 -10.65 0.68
C LYS A 28 14.04 -9.98 1.30
N ILE A 29 13.07 -10.79 1.69
CA ILE A 29 11.99 -10.34 2.57
C ILE A 29 12.48 -10.54 4.01
N VAL A 30 12.47 -9.48 4.81
CA VAL A 30 12.98 -9.51 6.20
C VAL A 30 11.86 -9.43 7.25
N GLY A 31 10.65 -9.13 6.81
CA GLY A 31 9.47 -9.07 7.66
C GLY A 31 8.22 -8.82 6.85
N THR A 32 7.08 -8.98 7.49
CA THR A 32 5.76 -8.68 6.96
C THR A 32 5.00 -7.86 8.00
N GLY A 33 4.06 -7.02 7.58
CA GLY A 33 3.27 -6.29 8.54
C GLY A 33 2.27 -5.32 7.92
N THR A 34 1.79 -4.40 8.74
CA THR A 34 0.72 -3.48 8.34
C THR A 34 1.24 -2.06 8.17
N VAL A 35 0.95 -1.42 7.03
CA VAL A 35 1.23 -0.01 6.76
C VAL A 35 -0.08 0.76 6.64
N ARG A 36 -0.15 1.93 7.27
CA ARG A 36 -1.33 2.81 7.22
C ARG A 36 -1.02 4.03 6.38
N ILE A 37 -1.92 4.40 5.47
CA ILE A 37 -1.74 5.51 4.55
C ILE A 37 -2.95 6.43 4.62
N LYS A 38 -2.73 7.71 4.88
CA LYS A 38 -3.74 8.76 4.70
C LYS A 38 -3.79 9.12 3.22
N MET A 39 -4.93 8.90 2.59
CA MET A 39 -5.16 9.15 1.16
C MET A 39 -5.57 10.60 0.89
N HIS A 40 -5.65 10.96 -0.39
CA HIS A 40 -6.09 12.28 -0.89
C HIS A 40 -7.47 12.73 -0.39
N ASP A 41 -8.35 11.79 -0.06
CA ASP A 41 -9.70 11.99 0.50
C ASP A 41 -9.68 12.12 2.03
N VAL A 42 -8.49 12.22 2.65
CA VAL A 42 -8.29 12.28 4.11
C VAL A 42 -8.55 10.93 4.81
N ILE A 43 -9.06 9.92 4.11
CA ILE A 43 -9.35 8.59 4.67
C ILE A 43 -8.06 7.83 4.88
N VAL A 44 -7.96 7.19 6.05
CA VAL A 44 -6.84 6.30 6.36
C VAL A 44 -7.16 4.90 5.87
N ARG A 45 -6.37 4.41 4.93
CA ARG A 45 -6.46 3.04 4.42
C ARG A 45 -5.35 2.20 5.00
N THR A 46 -5.69 0.96 5.34
CA THR A 46 -4.77 0.00 5.94
C THR A 46 -4.36 -1.00 4.88
N LEU A 47 -3.06 -1.14 4.68
CA LEU A 47 -2.45 -2.18 3.86
C LEU A 47 -1.87 -3.24 4.79
N ARG A 48 -2.48 -4.43 4.84
CA ARG A 48 -1.96 -5.58 5.62
C ARG A 48 -0.94 -6.37 4.79
N ASN A 49 -0.26 -7.34 5.39
CA ASN A 49 0.68 -8.26 4.72
C ASN A 49 1.74 -7.58 3.81
N VAL A 50 2.12 -6.36 4.14
CA VAL A 50 3.13 -5.62 3.40
C VAL A 50 4.48 -6.27 3.65
N ARG A 51 5.12 -6.75 2.60
CA ARG A 51 6.49 -7.29 2.68
C ARG A 51 7.51 -6.17 2.88
N CYS A 52 8.36 -6.33 3.89
CA CYS A 52 9.52 -5.49 4.18
C CYS A 52 10.73 -5.97 3.37
N VAL A 53 11.22 -5.14 2.45
CA VAL A 53 12.29 -5.48 1.50
C VAL A 53 13.32 -4.34 1.50
N PRO A 54 14.32 -4.36 2.40
CA PRO A 54 15.25 -3.25 2.63
C PRO A 54 16.05 -2.83 1.40
N GLU A 55 16.27 -3.73 0.45
CA GLU A 55 17.02 -3.48 -0.78
C GLU A 55 16.26 -2.60 -1.79
N LEU A 56 14.96 -2.36 -1.59
CA LEU A 56 14.21 -1.42 -2.41
C LEU A 56 14.56 0.03 -2.09
N LYS A 57 14.60 0.89 -3.11
CA LYS A 57 14.83 2.34 -2.93
C LYS A 57 13.56 3.13 -2.60
N LYS A 58 12.38 2.57 -2.92
CA LYS A 58 11.07 3.22 -2.75
C LYS A 58 10.00 2.20 -2.40
N ASN A 59 8.91 2.67 -1.79
CA ASN A 59 7.70 1.89 -1.60
C ASN A 59 7.08 1.52 -2.95
N LEU A 60 6.53 0.31 -3.04
CA LEU A 60 5.85 -0.19 -4.23
C LEU A 60 4.48 -0.75 -3.86
N ILE A 61 3.44 -0.28 -4.56
CA ILE A 61 2.10 -0.85 -4.55
C ILE A 61 1.90 -1.49 -5.92
N SER A 62 1.63 -2.80 -5.93
CA SER A 62 1.47 -3.58 -7.16
C SER A 62 0.04 -3.45 -7.69
N LEU A 63 -0.11 -3.09 -8.96
CA LEU A 63 -1.42 -3.04 -9.62
C LEU A 63 -2.05 -4.42 -9.75
N GLY A 64 -1.28 -5.45 -10.10
CA GLY A 64 -1.80 -6.82 -10.16
C GLY A 64 -2.26 -7.33 -8.79
N THR A 65 -1.64 -6.84 -7.72
CA THR A 65 -2.11 -7.14 -6.37
C THR A 65 -3.43 -6.41 -6.07
N LEU A 66 -3.54 -5.11 -6.39
CA LEU A 66 -4.81 -4.38 -6.26
C LEU A 66 -5.95 -5.02 -7.08
N GLU A 67 -5.65 -5.46 -8.30
CA GLU A 67 -6.59 -6.19 -9.17
C GLU A 67 -7.07 -7.49 -8.53
N SER A 68 -6.15 -8.25 -7.90
CA SER A 68 -6.50 -9.47 -7.15
C SER A 68 -7.46 -9.19 -5.98
N PHE A 69 -7.49 -7.96 -5.46
CA PHE A 69 -8.45 -7.51 -4.44
C PHE A 69 -9.73 -6.89 -5.02
N GLY A 70 -9.96 -7.05 -6.33
CA GLY A 70 -11.14 -6.55 -7.02
C GLY A 70 -11.11 -5.04 -7.28
N CYS A 71 -9.94 -4.42 -7.21
CA CYS A 71 -9.80 -3.03 -7.62
C CYS A 71 -9.70 -2.91 -9.14
N LYS A 72 -10.29 -1.86 -9.70
CA LYS A 72 -10.06 -1.41 -11.07
C LYS A 72 -9.14 -0.21 -11.05
N TYR A 73 -8.30 -0.06 -12.07
CA TYR A 73 -7.46 1.12 -12.21
C TYR A 73 -7.58 1.74 -13.60
N THR A 74 -7.66 3.06 -13.65
CA THR A 74 -7.74 3.85 -14.89
C THR A 74 -6.65 4.92 -14.87
N GLY A 75 -5.97 5.09 -16.01
CA GLY A 75 -4.93 6.10 -16.16
C GLY A 75 -5.31 7.09 -17.25
N GLU A 76 -5.63 8.32 -16.89
CA GLU A 76 -6.04 9.38 -17.83
C GLU A 76 -5.53 10.75 -17.34
N GLY A 77 -5.14 11.63 -18.27
CA GLY A 77 -4.72 12.99 -17.93
C GLY A 77 -3.50 13.07 -16.98
N GLY A 78 -2.70 11.99 -16.88
CA GLY A 78 -1.57 11.91 -15.95
C GLY A 78 -1.97 11.56 -14.50
N VAL A 79 -3.21 11.14 -14.26
CA VAL A 79 -3.70 10.63 -12.98
C VAL A 79 -4.04 9.16 -13.13
N LEU A 80 -3.63 8.37 -12.15
CA LEU A 80 -4.09 6.99 -11.97
C LEU A 80 -5.13 6.99 -10.84
N GLU A 81 -6.32 6.52 -11.13
CA GLU A 81 -7.36 6.28 -10.13
C GLU A 81 -7.51 4.77 -9.92
N VAL A 82 -7.53 4.35 -8.66
CA VAL A 82 -7.83 2.98 -8.25
C VAL A 82 -9.18 3.01 -7.56
N SER A 83 -10.11 2.17 -8.02
CA SER A 83 -11.47 2.11 -7.50
C SER A 83 -11.86 0.70 -7.07
N ARG A 84 -12.72 0.60 -6.05
CA ARG A 84 -13.33 -0.66 -5.59
C ARG A 84 -14.82 -0.42 -5.43
N GLY A 85 -15.65 -1.22 -6.10
CA GLY A 85 -17.12 -1.04 -6.04
C GLY A 85 -17.61 0.33 -6.54
N GLY A 86 -16.88 0.98 -7.45
CA GLY A 86 -17.21 2.32 -7.97
C GLY A 86 -16.68 3.49 -7.14
N LEU A 87 -16.18 3.25 -5.93
CA LEU A 87 -15.54 4.27 -5.10
C LEU A 87 -14.05 4.37 -5.44
N VAL A 88 -13.54 5.59 -5.68
CA VAL A 88 -12.09 5.82 -5.83
C VAL A 88 -11.43 5.75 -4.46
N VAL A 89 -10.57 4.74 -4.29
CA VAL A 89 -9.88 4.44 -3.03
C VAL A 89 -8.43 4.93 -3.03
N MET A 90 -7.80 5.07 -4.20
CA MET A 90 -6.48 5.68 -4.30
C MET A 90 -6.39 6.56 -5.54
N LYS A 91 -5.61 7.64 -5.44
CA LYS A 91 -5.17 8.43 -6.60
C LYS A 91 -3.66 8.51 -6.60
N ALA A 92 -3.05 8.51 -7.78
CA ALA A 92 -1.63 8.71 -7.94
C ALA A 92 -1.35 9.61 -9.14
N ARG A 93 -0.33 10.46 -9.04
CA ARG A 93 0.08 11.37 -10.12
C ARG A 93 1.26 10.80 -10.89
N LYS A 94 1.19 10.86 -12.21
CA LYS A 94 2.30 10.44 -13.08
C LYS A 94 3.50 11.38 -12.90
N SER A 95 4.68 10.79 -12.71
CA SER A 95 5.98 11.44 -12.70
C SER A 95 6.94 10.61 -13.54
N GLY A 96 7.25 11.09 -14.74
CA GLY A 96 7.94 10.29 -15.76
C GLY A 96 7.11 9.07 -16.17
N THR A 97 7.64 7.87 -15.94
CA THR A 97 6.99 6.59 -16.24
C THR A 97 6.30 5.95 -15.03
N LEU A 98 6.39 6.55 -13.84
CA LEU A 98 5.83 6.01 -12.60
C LEU A 98 4.64 6.83 -12.11
N TYR A 99 3.80 6.23 -11.29
CA TYR A 99 2.74 6.91 -10.56
C TYR A 99 3.12 7.04 -9.10
N THR A 100 3.13 8.27 -8.59
CA THR A 100 3.37 8.58 -7.18
C THR A 100 2.05 8.74 -6.47
N LEU A 101 1.81 7.94 -5.44
CA LEU A 101 0.58 7.96 -4.67
C LEU A 101 0.32 9.36 -4.08
N LEU A 102 -0.91 9.84 -4.21
CA LEU A 102 -1.41 11.04 -3.53
C LEU A 102 -1.87 10.64 -2.13
N GLY A 103 -0.90 10.53 -1.22
CA GLY A 103 -1.12 10.15 0.16
C GLY A 103 0.15 10.25 0.97
N SER A 104 0.05 9.98 2.26
CA SER A 104 1.17 9.98 3.18
C SER A 104 1.08 8.80 4.14
N THR A 105 2.22 8.16 4.42
CA THR A 105 2.27 7.09 5.42
C THR A 105 2.11 7.67 6.81
N ILE A 106 1.30 7.01 7.64
CA ILE A 106 1.15 7.35 9.06
C ILE A 106 2.18 6.55 9.86
N ILE A 107 3.04 7.25 10.59
CA ILE A 107 4.07 6.66 11.45
C ILE A 107 3.51 6.57 12.88
N GLY A 108 3.62 5.40 13.52
CA GLY A 108 3.34 5.24 14.95
C GLY A 108 1.90 4.86 15.32
N VAL A 109 1.79 4.06 16.39
CA VAL A 109 0.55 3.60 17.03
C VAL A 109 -0.29 4.79 17.51
N ALA A 110 -1.30 5.18 16.76
CA ALA A 110 -2.44 5.88 17.33
C ALA A 110 -3.38 4.82 17.94
N THR A 111 -3.21 4.53 19.23
CA THR A 111 -4.29 4.00 20.07
C THR A 111 -5.39 5.06 20.08
N GLY A 112 -6.38 4.85 19.23
CA GLY A 112 -7.54 5.72 19.11
C GLY A 112 -8.58 4.99 18.29
N SER A 113 -9.44 4.24 18.97
CA SER A 113 -10.69 3.76 18.40
C SER A 113 -11.49 4.98 17.95
N ILE A 114 -11.42 5.29 16.65
CA ILE A 114 -12.37 6.20 16.03
C ILE A 114 -13.47 5.30 15.48
N SER A 115 -14.50 5.09 16.29
CA SER A 115 -15.79 4.63 15.80
C SER A 115 -16.41 5.76 14.99
N TYR A 116 -16.35 5.67 13.68
CA TYR A 116 -17.40 6.22 12.84
C TYR A 116 -18.23 5.06 12.35
N GLY A 117 -19.53 5.17 12.56
CA GLY A 117 -20.47 4.07 12.56
C GLY A 117 -20.46 3.23 11.30
N ASP A 118 -20.78 1.95 11.51
CA ASP A 118 -21.34 0.99 10.58
C ASP A 118 -21.10 1.31 9.09
N SER A 119 -19.86 1.14 8.66
CA SER A 119 -19.52 1.06 7.24
C SER A 119 -18.88 -0.29 7.01
N SER A 120 -19.55 -1.10 6.19
CA SER A 120 -19.09 -2.37 5.62
C SER A 120 -17.56 -2.44 5.48
N ASP A 121 -17.01 -3.62 5.74
CA ASP A 121 -15.60 -4.08 5.73
C ASP A 121 -14.81 -3.83 4.41
N SER A 122 -15.01 -2.69 3.75
CA SER A 122 -14.55 -2.35 2.41
C SER A 122 -13.29 -1.48 2.39
N ASP A 123 -12.93 -0.86 3.51
CA ASP A 123 -11.78 0.06 3.65
C ASP A 123 -10.47 -0.62 4.09
N VAL A 124 -10.52 -1.91 4.44
CA VAL A 124 -9.34 -2.73 4.63
C VAL A 124 -8.97 -3.34 3.28
N MET A 125 -7.73 -3.06 2.85
CA MET A 125 -7.09 -3.86 1.82
C MET A 125 -6.13 -4.82 2.52
N GLU A 126 -6.56 -6.08 2.62
CA GLU A 126 -5.62 -7.19 2.82
C GLU A 126 -4.65 -7.22 1.64
N PHE A 127 -3.35 -7.50 1.84
CA PHE A 127 -2.41 -7.75 0.73
C PHE A 127 -1.79 -9.13 0.78
#